data_AF-A0AAD9TKS8-F1
#
_entry.id   AF-A0AAD9TKS8-F1
#
_cell.length_a   1.000
_cell.length_b   1.000
_cell.length_c   1.000
_cell.angle_alpha   90.00
_cell.angle_beta   90.00
_cell.angle_gamma   90.00
#
_symmetry.space_group_name_H-M   'P 1'
#
loop_
_entity.id
_entity.type
_entity.pdbx_description
1 polymer ?
#
loop_
_entity_poly.entity_id
_entity_poly.type
_entity_poly.pdbx_seq_one_letter_code
_entity_poly.pdbx_strand_id
1 'polypeptide(L)'
;MAIFKRMLTRYDIESRLTILRYCVGAFPAVQESQAVDLKVKDETGHVWTFRCSLRSAISPRLVFCSRWRRFASSKHLHVGDTIIIHREVDQDNTAAPYKIEVIKNHNNILSMSGKVEANERLPHRISV
;
A
#
# COMPACT_ATOMS: atom_id res chain seq x y z
N MET A 1 2.72 11.31 -12.07
CA MET A 1 1.46 10.87 -12.73
C MET A 1 0.82 9.74 -11.94
N ALA A 2 -0.49 9.77 -11.65
CA ALA A 2 -1.19 8.63 -11.03
C ALA A 2 -1.36 7.49 -12.07
N ILE A 3 -0.92 6.28 -11.72
CA ILE A 3 -0.90 5.12 -12.63
C ILE A 3 -1.78 3.96 -12.17
N PHE A 4 -2.13 3.93 -10.88
CA PHE A 4 -3.00 2.91 -10.30
C PHE A 4 -3.76 3.51 -9.13
N LYS A 5 -5.07 3.24 -9.07
CA LYS A 5 -5.94 3.60 -7.95
C LYS A 5 -6.80 2.40 -7.60
N ARG A 6 -6.90 2.08 -6.31
CA ARG A 6 -7.73 0.96 -5.84
C ARG A 6 -8.28 1.22 -4.45
N MET A 7 -9.57 1.02 -4.31
CA MET A 7 -10.22 0.84 -3.01
C MET A 7 -9.92 -0.58 -2.52
N LEU A 8 -9.35 -0.69 -1.33
CA LEU A 8 -8.86 -1.93 -0.77
C LEU A 8 -10.02 -2.83 -0.34
N THR A 9 -9.99 -4.05 -0.85
CA THR A 9 -10.90 -5.12 -0.44
C THR A 9 -10.31 -5.93 0.71
N ARG A 10 -11.12 -6.79 1.34
CA ARG A 10 -10.63 -7.78 2.33
C ARG A 10 -9.43 -8.58 1.79
N TYR A 11 -9.52 -9.03 0.54
CA TYR A 11 -8.46 -9.79 -0.11
C TYR A 11 -7.14 -9.00 -0.23
N ASP A 12 -7.25 -7.70 -0.55
CA ASP A 12 -6.08 -6.84 -0.65
C ASP A 12 -5.40 -6.69 0.71
N ILE A 13 -6.16 -6.52 1.80
CA ILE A 13 -5.60 -6.40 3.15
C ILE A 13 -4.99 -7.71 3.65
N GLU A 14 -5.72 -8.82 3.54
CA GLU A 14 -5.37 -10.10 4.17
C GLU A 14 -4.31 -10.88 3.37
N SER A 15 -4.25 -10.70 2.05
CA SER A 15 -3.42 -11.53 1.18
C SER A 15 -2.36 -10.71 0.44
N ARG A 16 -2.78 -9.98 -0.59
CA ARG A 16 -1.89 -9.34 -1.57
C ARG A 16 -2.62 -8.30 -2.39
N LEU A 17 -1.93 -7.23 -2.75
CA LEU A 17 -2.45 -6.27 -3.70
C LEU A 17 -2.25 -6.79 -5.13
N THR A 18 -3.33 -6.83 -5.91
CA THR A 18 -3.27 -7.20 -7.33
C THR A 18 -3.49 -5.97 -8.20
N ILE A 19 -2.51 -5.69 -9.07
CA ILE A 19 -2.60 -4.67 -10.10
C ILE A 19 -3.16 -5.31 -11.37
N LEU A 20 -4.23 -4.69 -11.88
CA LEU A 20 -4.97 -5.17 -13.03
C LEU A 20 -4.20 -4.93 -14.34
N ARG A 21 -4.53 -5.74 -15.35
CA ARG A 21 -3.85 -5.83 -16.64
C ARG A 21 -3.54 -4.48 -17.28
N TYR A 22 -4.51 -3.57 -17.29
CA TYR A 22 -4.39 -2.28 -17.96
C TYR A 22 -3.36 -1.34 -17.29
N CYS A 23 -3.03 -1.57 -16.01
CA CYS A 23 -2.01 -0.80 -15.30
C CYS A 23 -0.61 -1.42 -15.40
N VAL A 24 -0.46 -2.67 -15.88
CA VAL A 24 0.81 -3.41 -15.83
C VAL A 24 1.92 -2.69 -16.62
N GLY A 25 1.60 -2.09 -17.78
CA GLY A 25 2.58 -1.33 -18.57
C GLY A 25 3.14 -0.08 -17.88
N ALA A 26 2.49 0.37 -16.81
CA ALA A 26 2.96 1.48 -15.99
C ALA A 26 3.95 1.04 -14.88
N PHE A 27 4.30 -0.24 -14.79
CA PHE A 27 5.31 -0.78 -13.88
C PHE A 27 6.53 -1.30 -14.65
N PRO A 28 7.67 -1.60 -14.00
CA PRO A 28 8.83 -2.16 -14.68
C PRO A 28 8.44 -3.46 -15.39
N ALA A 29 9.08 -3.75 -16.53
CA ALA A 29 8.85 -5.00 -17.22
C ALA A 29 9.26 -6.18 -16.32
N VAL A 30 8.27 -6.99 -15.93
CA VAL A 30 8.48 -8.20 -15.13
C VAL A 30 8.29 -9.39 -16.05
N GLN A 31 9.32 -10.20 -16.21
CA GLN A 31 9.18 -11.46 -16.95
C GLN A 31 8.35 -12.46 -16.13
N GLU A 32 7.71 -13.39 -16.83
CA GLU A 32 7.01 -14.48 -16.16
C GLU A 32 7.95 -15.29 -15.26
N SER A 33 7.44 -15.75 -14.12
CA SER A 33 8.20 -16.52 -13.11
C SER A 33 9.38 -15.77 -12.47
N GLN A 34 9.63 -14.52 -12.83
CA GLN A 34 10.56 -13.64 -12.12
C GLN A 34 9.81 -12.72 -11.17
N ALA A 35 10.39 -12.53 -9.98
CA ALA A 35 9.93 -11.54 -9.03
C ALA A 35 10.91 -10.37 -9.06
N VAL A 36 10.39 -9.15 -9.18
CA VAL A 36 11.17 -7.91 -9.12
C VAL A 36 10.85 -7.16 -7.84
N ASP A 37 11.84 -6.46 -7.33
CA ASP A 37 11.68 -5.59 -6.17
C ASP A 37 11.34 -4.18 -6.65
N LEU A 38 10.12 -3.73 -6.34
CA LEU A 38 9.61 -2.41 -6.65
C LEU A 38 9.79 -1.50 -5.43
N LYS A 39 10.58 -0.44 -5.59
CA LYS A 39 10.77 0.58 -4.56
C LYS A 39 9.72 1.67 -4.70
N VAL A 40 9.00 1.94 -3.62
CA VAL A 40 7.88 2.86 -3.57
C VAL A 40 8.01 3.73 -2.32
N LYS A 41 8.01 5.05 -2.50
CA LYS A 41 8.10 6.04 -1.43
C LYS A 41 6.71 6.37 -0.92
N ASP A 42 6.52 6.47 0.39
CA ASP A 42 5.26 6.91 0.96
C ASP A 42 5.23 8.42 1.25
N GLU A 43 4.13 8.92 1.80
CA GLU A 43 3.94 10.33 2.16
C GLU A 43 4.92 10.84 3.23
N THR A 44 5.46 9.96 4.05
CA THR A 44 6.47 10.29 5.08
C THR A 44 7.89 10.29 4.51
N GLY A 45 8.03 9.88 3.25
CA GLY A 45 9.30 9.72 2.57
C GLY A 45 9.99 8.38 2.82
N HIS A 46 9.37 7.47 3.55
CA HIS A 46 9.90 6.12 3.77
C HIS A 46 9.81 5.29 2.48
N VAL A 47 10.88 4.57 2.17
CA VAL A 47 10.95 3.73 0.96
C VAL A 47 10.60 2.29 1.30
N TRP A 48 9.45 1.85 0.79
CA TRP A 48 8.99 0.48 0.85
C TRP A 48 9.50 -0.31 -0.35
N THR A 49 10.01 -1.53 -0.13
CA THR A 49 10.37 -2.45 -1.21
C THR A 49 9.35 -3.58 -1.28
N PHE A 50 8.51 -3.56 -2.30
CA PHE A 50 7.51 -4.59 -2.56
C PHE A 50 8.06 -5.61 -3.56
N ARG A 51 7.91 -6.90 -3.24
CA ARG A 51 8.22 -7.93 -4.22
C ARG A 51 7.00 -8.17 -5.10
N CYS A 52 7.16 -7.93 -6.39
CA CYS A 52 6.12 -8.03 -7.40
C CYS A 52 6.43 -9.18 -8.35
N SER A 53 5.43 -9.94 -8.76
CA SER A 53 5.58 -10.95 -9.81
C SER A 53 4.44 -10.84 -10.82
N LEU A 54 4.76 -11.14 -12.08
CA LEU A 54 3.77 -11.23 -13.13
C LEU A 54 3.08 -12.60 -13.05
N ARG A 55 1.75 -12.61 -13.02
CA ARG A 55 0.96 -13.81 -13.21
C ARG A 55 0.30 -13.81 -14.58
N SER A 56 0.51 -14.90 -15.32
CA SER A 56 -0.11 -15.27 -16.60
C SER A 56 0.29 -14.40 -17.81
N ALA A 57 0.79 -15.04 -18.87
CA ALA A 57 1.13 -14.41 -20.14
C ALA A 57 -0.10 -13.90 -20.89
N ILE A 58 -1.20 -14.66 -20.78
CA ILE A 58 -2.43 -14.43 -21.55
C ILE A 58 -3.23 -13.27 -20.95
N SER A 59 -3.24 -13.16 -19.62
CA SER A 59 -3.90 -12.07 -18.90
C SER A 59 -2.99 -11.56 -17.78
N PRO A 60 -1.98 -10.74 -18.10
CA PRO A 60 -0.97 -10.31 -17.14
C PRO A 60 -1.59 -9.57 -15.96
N ARG A 61 -1.24 -10.02 -14.75
CA ARG A 61 -1.57 -9.35 -13.49
C ARG A 61 -0.30 -9.22 -12.67
N LEU A 62 0.01 -8.01 -12.23
CA LEU A 62 1.16 -7.78 -11.37
C LEU A 62 0.71 -7.91 -9.91
N VAL A 63 1.33 -8.83 -9.17
CA VAL A 63 0.91 -9.16 -7.80
C VAL A 63 1.98 -8.74 -6.80
N PHE A 64 1.62 -7.87 -5.87
CA PHE A 64 2.51 -7.41 -4.80
C PHE A 64 2.41 -8.42 -3.66
N CYS A 65 3.36 -9.35 -3.64
CA CYS A 65 3.31 -10.50 -2.74
C CYS A 65 3.99 -10.22 -1.40
N SER A 66 5.29 -9.92 -1.42
CA SER A 66 6.07 -9.74 -0.19
C SER A 66 6.03 -8.29 0.27
N ARG A 67 6.02 -8.09 1.59
CA ARG A 67 6.04 -6.79 2.29
C ARG A 67 4.80 -5.89 2.10
N TRP A 68 3.88 -6.23 1.20
CA TRP A 68 2.58 -5.56 1.12
C TRP A 68 1.81 -5.61 2.45
N ARG A 69 1.66 -6.80 3.06
CA ARG A 69 0.96 -6.93 4.36
C ARG A 69 1.63 -6.14 5.48
N ARG A 70 2.97 -6.01 5.45
CA ARG A 70 3.72 -5.21 6.43
C ARG A 70 3.42 -3.72 6.25
N PHE A 71 3.41 -3.23 5.00
CA PHE A 71 2.97 -1.88 4.69
C PHE A 71 1.53 -1.64 5.14
N ALA A 72 0.61 -2.54 4.78
CA ALA A 72 -0.80 -2.42 5.14
C ALA A 72 -1.01 -2.34 6.66
N SER A 73 -0.31 -3.18 7.42
CA SER A 73 -0.32 -3.13 8.88
C SER A 73 0.30 -1.83 9.43
N SER A 74 1.46 -1.42 8.91
CA SER A 74 2.17 -0.22 9.36
C SER A 74 1.39 1.07 9.10
N LYS A 75 0.57 1.10 8.04
CA LYS A 75 -0.29 2.24 7.71
C LYS A 75 -1.71 2.08 8.25
N HIS A 76 -1.96 1.06 9.09
CA HIS A 76 -3.28 0.74 9.63
C HIS A 76 -4.37 0.74 8.54
N LEU A 77 -4.10 0.10 7.41
CA LEU A 77 -5.03 0.04 6.29
C LEU A 77 -6.21 -0.87 6.62
N HIS A 78 -7.40 -0.40 6.26
CA HIS A 78 -8.64 -1.14 6.46
C HIS A 78 -9.40 -1.28 5.13
N VAL A 79 -10.35 -2.21 5.10
CA VAL A 79 -11.26 -2.36 3.95
C VAL A 79 -11.97 -1.02 3.69
N GLY A 80 -12.02 -0.63 2.42
CA GLY A 80 -12.58 0.66 2.00
C GLY A 80 -11.57 1.82 1.94
N ASP A 81 -10.40 1.71 2.56
CA ASP A 81 -9.32 2.68 2.33
C ASP A 81 -8.92 2.63 0.84
N THR A 82 -8.48 3.76 0.29
CA THR A 82 -8.02 3.83 -1.09
C THR A 82 -6.52 4.05 -1.13
N ILE A 83 -5.83 3.34 -2.02
CA ILE A 83 -4.44 3.63 -2.36
C ILE A 83 -4.35 4.20 -3.77
N ILE A 84 -3.37 5.08 -3.96
CA ILE A 84 -2.99 5.61 -5.27
C ILE A 84 -1.48 5.42 -5.42
N ILE A 85 -1.06 4.83 -6.54
CA ILE A 85 0.35 4.72 -6.92
C ILE A 85 0.60 5.71 -8.05
N HIS A 86 1.66 6.49 -7.89
CA HIS A 86 2.14 7.45 -8.86
C HIS A 86 3.49 7.01 -9.40
N ARG A 87 3.71 7.23 -10.69
CA ARG A 87 5.04 7.23 -11.30
C ARG A 87 5.61 8.65 -11.23
N GLU A 88 6.83 8.78 -10.75
CA GLU A 88 7.57 10.04 -10.79
C GLU A 88 8.20 10.17 -12.19
N VAL A 89 7.98 11.30 -12.86
CA VAL A 89 8.26 11.47 -14.31
C VAL A 89 9.66 12.04 -14.56
N ASP A 90 10.28 12.69 -13.58
CA ASP A 90 11.39 13.63 -13.83
C ASP A 90 12.73 13.26 -13.17
N GLN A 91 12.99 12.00 -12.82
CA GLN A 91 14.25 11.69 -12.15
C GLN A 91 14.90 10.40 -12.66
N ASP A 92 15.82 10.60 -13.60
CA ASP A 92 16.85 9.66 -14.05
C ASP A 92 17.78 9.14 -12.91
N ASN A 93 17.46 9.39 -11.63
CA ASN A 93 18.33 9.02 -10.51
C ASN A 93 17.64 8.83 -9.14
N THR A 94 16.31 8.69 -9.03
CA THR A 94 15.70 8.42 -7.72
C THR A 94 15.81 6.94 -7.36
N ALA A 95 16.28 6.66 -6.15
CA ALA A 95 16.29 5.31 -5.59
C ALA A 95 14.88 4.68 -5.49
N ALA A 96 13.79 5.44 -5.66
CA ALA A 96 12.40 4.97 -5.63
C ALA A 96 11.54 5.71 -6.68
N PRO A 97 11.33 5.13 -7.89
CA PRO A 97 10.63 5.80 -9.00
C PRO A 97 9.10 5.85 -8.87
N TYR A 98 8.56 5.37 -7.75
CA TYR A 98 7.13 5.32 -7.48
C TYR A 98 6.82 5.95 -6.13
N LYS A 99 5.66 6.58 -6.04
CA LYS A 99 5.07 7.06 -4.79
C LYS A 99 3.76 6.32 -4.50
N ILE A 100 3.49 6.01 -3.24
CA ILE A 100 2.19 5.51 -2.77
C ILE A 100 1.55 6.50 -1.83
N GLU A 101 0.26 6.76 -2.06
CA GLU A 101 -0.59 7.60 -1.23
C GLU A 101 -1.73 6.77 -0.67
N VAL A 102 -2.08 7.02 0.59
CA VAL A 102 -3.18 6.35 1.31
C VAL A 102 -4.26 7.38 1.62
N ILE A 103 -5.47 7.12 1.16
CA ILE A 103 -6.66 7.91 1.48
C ILE A 103 -7.53 7.05 2.40
N LYS A 104 -7.67 7.50 3.64
CA LYS A 104 -8.49 6.81 4.64
C LYS A 104 -9.97 6.98 4.35
N ASN A 105 -10.72 5.88 4.44
CA ASN A 105 -12.17 5.96 4.37
C ASN A 105 -12.70 6.64 5.64
N HIS A 106 -13.69 7.52 5.50
CA HIS A 106 -14.24 8.30 6.61
C HIS A 106 -14.66 7.43 7.81
N ASN A 107 -15.33 6.31 7.56
CA ASN A 107 -15.76 5.37 8.61
C ASN A 107 -14.58 4.70 9.34
N ASN A 108 -13.45 4.53 8.66
CA ASN A 108 -12.23 3.98 9.25
C ASN A 108 -11.50 5.02 10.09
N ILE A 109 -11.62 6.31 9.75
CA ILE A 109 -11.07 7.41 10.56
C ILE A 109 -11.81 7.49 11.90
N LEU A 110 -13.15 7.53 11.85
CA LEU A 110 -13.99 7.63 13.05
C LEU A 110 -13.78 6.46 14.03
N SER A 111 -13.59 5.24 13.50
CA SER A 111 -13.32 4.05 14.32
C SER A 111 -11.92 4.02 14.94
N MET A 112 -10.95 4.76 14.40
CA MET A 112 -9.65 4.98 15.06
C MET A 112 -9.74 6.06 16.13
N SER A 113 -10.48 7.15 15.88
CA SER A 113 -10.67 8.25 16.84
C SER A 113 -11.41 7.80 18.12
N GLY A 114 -12.40 6.91 18.01
CA GLY A 114 -13.08 6.36 19.19
C GLY A 114 -12.23 5.39 20.03
N LYS A 115 -11.13 4.84 19.49
CA LYS A 115 -10.23 3.94 20.23
C LYS A 115 -9.14 4.68 21.01
N VAL A 116 -8.72 5.86 20.56
CA VAL A 116 -7.73 6.68 21.28
C VAL A 116 -8.34 7.28 22.55
N GLU A 117 -9.58 7.75 22.53
CA GLU A 117 -10.23 8.29 23.74
C GLU A 117 -10.48 7.24 24.84
N ALA A 118 -10.60 5.96 24.49
CA ALA A 118 -10.84 4.89 25.46
C ALA A 118 -9.56 4.47 26.21
N ASN A 119 -8.36 4.80 25.71
CA ASN A 119 -7.09 4.40 26.32
C ASN A 119 -6.46 5.48 27.22
N GLU A 120 -6.93 6.73 27.16
CA GLU A 120 -6.46 7.84 28.00
C GLU A 120 -7.23 8.01 29.33
N ARG A 121 -8.26 7.18 29.59
CA ARG A 121 -9.06 7.26 30.83
C ARG A 121 -8.65 6.23 31.88
N LEU A 122 -7.45 6.36 32.44
CA LEU A 122 -7.14 5.84 33.78
C LEU A 122 -6.37 6.92 34.58
N PRO A 123 -7.04 7.74 35.40
CA PRO A 123 -6.34 8.57 36.35
C PRO A 123 -5.74 7.67 37.45
N HIS A 124 -4.45 7.88 37.69
CA HIS A 124 -3.69 7.38 38.82
C HIS A 124 -4.50 7.49 40.11
N ARG A 125 -4.94 6.34 40.64
CA ARG A 125 -5.46 6.29 42.01
C ARG A 125 -4.27 6.18 42.95
N ILE A 126 -3.79 7.33 43.38
CA ILE A 126 -2.98 7.48 44.59
C ILE A 126 -3.79 6.85 45.73
N SER A 127 -3.22 5.90 46.45
CA SER A 127 -3.71 5.50 47.77
C SER A 127 -2.57 5.73 48.76
N VAL A 128 -2.91 6.55 49.75
CA VAL A 128 -2.12 7.01 50.90
C VAL A 128 -1.72 5.84 51.78
#